data_AF-A0AAW2K607-F1
#
_entry.id   AF-A0AAW2K607-F1
#
_cell.length_a   1.000
_cell.length_b   1.000
_cell.length_c   1.000
_cell.angle_alpha   90.00
_cell.angle_beta   90.00
_cell.angle_gamma   90.00
#
_symmetry.space_group_name_H-M   'P 1'
#
loop_
_entity.id
_entity.type
_entity.pdbx_description
1 polymer ?
#
loop_
_entity_poly.entity_id
_entity_poly.type
_entity_poly.pdbx_seq_one_letter_code
_entity_poly.pdbx_strand_id
1 'polypeptide(L)'
;MRIYVICEIAAERKASVLGRVFFGRFDFEWVHRLGKQNDVADGLSQKLVEEYVAALTVVESDFLDQIQETSKMGAGYLKLVEQIQSGLIRKYWLDSGLLYCKGRRVFVPTGTLHAVC
;
A
#
# COMPACT_ATOMS: atom_id res chain seq x y z
N MET A 1 2.10 30.64 -20.75
CA MET A 1 1.86 29.88 -19.51
C MET A 1 3.01 28.88 -19.35
N ARG A 2 3.90 29.07 -18.36
CA ARG A 2 5.06 28.18 -18.14
C ARG A 2 4.61 27.02 -17.25
N ILE A 3 4.48 25.84 -17.83
CA ILE A 3 4.12 24.61 -17.10
C ILE A 3 5.42 24.04 -16.55
N TYR A 4 5.56 24.00 -15.22
CA TYR A 4 6.69 23.35 -14.55
C TYR A 4 6.39 21.85 -14.51
N VAL A 5 7.06 21.09 -15.39
CA VAL A 5 6.97 19.63 -15.39
C VAL A 5 8.09 19.11 -14.50
N ILE A 6 7.72 18.37 -13.45
CA ILE A 6 8.63 17.67 -12.54
C ILE A 6 9.48 16.71 -13.38
N CYS A 7 10.78 17.01 -13.45
CA CYS A 7 11.76 16.22 -14.19
C CYS A 7 12.26 15.09 -13.29
N GLU A 8 11.48 14.01 -13.18
CA GLU A 8 12.00 12.74 -12.65
C GLU A 8 11.82 11.57 -13.63
N ILE A 9 10.90 11.69 -14.60
CA ILE A 9 10.60 10.59 -15.56
C ILE A 9 11.34 10.78 -16.91
N ALA A 10 11.93 11.94 -17.20
CA ALA A 10 12.43 12.27 -18.54
C ALA A 10 13.91 11.90 -18.81
N ALA A 11 14.63 11.31 -17.84
CA ALA A 11 16.01 10.88 -18.07
C ALA A 11 16.10 9.60 -18.92
N GLU A 12 15.05 8.79 -18.97
CA GLU A 12 14.98 7.64 -19.88
C GLU A 12 14.34 8.07 -21.20
N ARG A 13 15.22 8.35 -22.18
CA ARG A 13 14.88 8.67 -23.57
C ARG A 13 13.87 7.69 -24.15
N LYS A 14 12.57 8.01 -24.09
CA LYS A 14 11.52 7.70 -25.07
C LYS A 14 10.20 8.28 -24.55
N ALA A 15 9.93 9.55 -24.90
CA ALA A 15 8.56 10.03 -24.89
C ALA A 15 7.72 9.07 -25.75
N SER A 16 6.74 8.42 -25.12
CA SER A 16 5.78 7.54 -25.78
C SER A 16 5.13 8.26 -26.96
N VAL A 17 4.65 7.52 -27.97
CA VAL A 17 3.98 8.10 -29.15
C VAL A 17 2.81 9.01 -28.74
N LEU A 18 2.14 8.68 -27.63
CA LEU A 18 1.07 9.47 -27.01
C LEU A 18 1.56 10.85 -26.54
N GLY A 19 2.76 10.92 -25.96
CA GLY A 19 3.37 12.17 -25.52
C GLY A 19 3.63 13.13 -26.68
N ARG A 20 4.08 12.65 -27.84
CA ARG A 20 4.34 13.51 -29.01
C ARG A 20 3.09 14.23 -29.54
N VAL A 21 1.95 13.56 -29.55
CA VAL A 21 0.67 14.14 -30.02
C VAL A 21 0.11 15.16 -29.04
N PHE A 22 0.26 14.90 -27.73
CA PHE A 22 -0.25 15.80 -26.69
C PHE A 22 0.64 17.05 -26.55
N PHE A 23 1.95 16.84 -26.48
CA PHE A 23 2.92 17.93 -26.28
C PHE A 23 3.14 18.77 -27.53
N GLY A 24 3.00 18.21 -28.75
CA GLY A 24 3.15 18.98 -30.00
C GLY A 24 2.16 20.13 -30.20
N ARG A 25 1.16 20.29 -29.32
CA ARG A 25 0.20 21.39 -29.30
C ARG A 25 0.63 22.58 -28.44
N PHE A 26 1.71 22.43 -27.68
CA PHE A 26 2.19 23.43 -26.73
C PHE A 26 3.65 23.76 -27.02
N ASP A 27 3.98 25.05 -26.98
CA ASP A 27 5.37 25.50 -27.00
C ASP A 27 5.89 25.49 -25.56
N PHE A 28 6.70 24.49 -25.23
CA PHE A 28 7.35 24.37 -23.92
C PHE A 28 8.86 24.28 -24.06
N GLU A 29 9.55 24.82 -23.06
CA GLU A 29 10.99 24.74 -22.91
C GLU A 29 11.30 23.83 -21.73
N TRP A 30 12.16 22.83 -21.94
CA TRP A 30 12.61 21.95 -20.87
C TRP A 30 13.60 22.69 -19.98
N VAL A 31 13.14 23.12 -18.80
CA VAL A 31 14.01 23.80 -17.83
C VAL A 31 14.02 23.01 -16.53
N HIS A 32 15.19 22.48 -16.17
CA HIS A 32 15.40 21.89 -14.86
C HIS A 32 15.65 23.00 -13.83
N ARG A 33 14.82 23.06 -12.80
CA ARG A 33 14.96 23.99 -11.67
C ARG A 33 15.03 23.16 -10.40
N LEU A 34 16.09 23.35 -9.63
CA LEU A 34 16.28 22.73 -8.33
C LEU A 34 15.89 23.70 -7.21
N GLY A 35 15.37 23.16 -6.10
CA GLY A 35 15.07 23.93 -4.89
C GLY A 35 13.72 24.66 -4.92
N LYS A 36 13.66 25.85 -4.32
CA LYS A 36 12.41 26.53 -3.91
C LYS A 36 11.38 26.82 -5.00
N GLN A 37 11.75 26.69 -6.27
CA GLN A 37 10.84 26.89 -7.40
C GLN A 37 9.90 25.69 -7.62
N ASN A 38 10.25 24.53 -7.05
CA ASN A 38 9.41 23.33 -7.10
C ASN A 38 8.64 23.10 -5.80
N ASP A 39 8.78 23.94 -4.76
CA ASP A 39 8.14 23.72 -3.45
C ASP A 39 6.63 23.44 -3.54
N VAL A 40 5.93 24.12 -4.47
CA VAL A 40 4.50 23.89 -4.70
C VAL A 40 4.24 22.55 -5.38
N ALA A 41 5.06 22.18 -6.37
CA ALA A 41 4.93 20.93 -7.10
C ALA A 41 5.30 19.73 -6.21
N ASP A 42 6.38 19.86 -5.44
CA ASP A 42 6.86 18.87 -4.47
C ASP A 42 5.84 18.71 -3.33
N GLY A 43 5.32 19.82 -2.78
CA GLY A 43 4.27 19.78 -1.76
C GLY A 43 2.98 19.15 -2.25
N LEU A 44 2.55 19.42 -3.50
CA LEU A 44 1.39 18.76 -4.10
C LEU A 44 1.64 17.26 -4.34
N SER A 45 2.84 16.89 -4.80
CA SER A 45 3.21 15.49 -5.01
C SER A 45 3.22 14.72 -3.70
N GLN A 46 3.82 15.28 -2.65
CA GLN A 46 3.84 14.69 -1.32
C GLN A 46 2.43 14.52 -0.77
N LYS A 47 1.58 15.56 -0.89
CA LYS A 47 0.19 15.49 -0.45
C LYS A 47 -0.58 14.36 -1.15
N LEU A 48 -0.39 14.18 -2.45
CA LEU A 48 -1.03 13.09 -3.20
C LEU A 48 -0.57 11.71 -2.70
N VAL A 49 0.72 11.56 -2.39
CA VAL A 49 1.26 10.32 -1.82
C VAL A 49 0.69 10.06 -0.43
N GLU A 50 0.60 11.09 0.43
CA GLU A 50 0.02 10.99 1.76
C GLU A 50 -1.46 10.60 1.70
N GLU A 51 -2.26 11.23 0.83
CA GLU A 51 -3.67 10.87 0.61
C GLU A 51 -3.83 9.43 0.13
N TYR A 52 -2.97 8.99 -0.79
CA TYR A 52 -2.98 7.62 -1.30
C TYR A 52 -2.62 6.60 -0.21
N VAL A 53 -1.56 6.87 0.57
CA VAL A 53 -1.16 6.01 1.68
C VAL A 53 -2.27 5.96 2.73
N ALA A 54 -2.88 7.09 3.08
CA ALA A 54 -4.00 7.15 4.01
C ALA A 54 -5.18 6.28 3.51
N ALA A 55 -5.55 6.41 2.24
CA ALA A 55 -6.61 5.60 1.64
C ALA A 55 -6.29 4.10 1.70
N LEU A 56 -5.05 3.69 1.42
CA LEU A 56 -4.62 2.29 1.54
C LEU A 56 -4.66 1.80 2.99
N THR A 57 -4.23 2.61 3.95
CA THR A 57 -4.24 2.22 5.37
C THR A 57 -5.65 2.00 5.90
N VAL A 58 -6.64 2.80 5.45
CA VAL A 58 -8.05 2.62 5.82
C VAL A 58 -8.58 1.30 5.25
N VAL A 59 -8.29 1.03 3.98
CA VAL A 59 -8.71 -0.23 3.34
C VAL A 59 -8.06 -1.44 4.03
N GLU A 60 -6.78 -1.35 4.38
CA GLU A 60 -6.07 -2.39 5.11
C GLU A 60 -6.69 -2.63 6.50
N SER A 61 -6.98 -1.58 7.27
CA SER A 61 -7.61 -1.72 8.59
C SER A 61 -8.99 -2.36 8.50
N ASP A 62 -9.82 -1.93 7.55
CA ASP A 62 -11.17 -2.46 7.37
C ASP A 62 -11.16 -3.97 7.08
N PHE A 63 -10.21 -4.43 6.24
CA PHE A 63 -10.03 -5.86 5.98
C PHE A 63 -9.57 -6.64 7.21
N LEU A 64 -8.62 -6.09 7.98
CA LEU A 64 -8.11 -6.73 9.19
C LEU A 64 -9.21 -6.86 10.25
N ASP A 65 -10.03 -5.83 10.42
CA ASP A 65 -11.16 -5.84 11.34
C ASP A 65 -12.19 -6.89 10.93
N GLN A 66 -12.54 -6.97 9.65
CA GLN A 66 -13.45 -8.00 9.13
C GLN A 66 -12.90 -9.42 9.35
N ILE A 67 -11.60 -9.65 9.15
CA ILE A 67 -10.96 -10.93 9.44
C ILE A 67 -11.05 -11.23 10.94
N GLN A 68 -10.79 -10.25 11.80
CA GLN A 68 -10.86 -10.43 13.24
C GLN A 68 -12.27 -10.81 13.70
N GLU A 69 -13.30 -10.12 13.19
CA GLU A 69 -14.71 -10.41 13.48
C GLU A 69 -15.12 -11.81 13.04
N THR A 70 -14.79 -12.20 11.81
CA THR A 70 -15.09 -13.55 11.30
C THR A 70 -14.32 -14.63 12.07
N SER A 71 -13.10 -14.34 12.51
CA SER A 71 -12.28 -15.24 13.32
C SER A 71 -12.88 -15.54 14.69
N LYS A 72 -13.48 -14.53 15.35
CA LYS A 72 -14.12 -14.70 16.67
C LYS A 72 -15.27 -15.70 16.65
N MET A 73 -15.93 -15.86 15.52
CA MET A 73 -17.05 -16.80 15.34
C MET A 73 -16.59 -18.25 15.06
N GLY A 74 -15.32 -18.45 14.70
CA GLY A 74 -14.78 -19.75 14.31
C GLY A 74 -14.25 -20.57 15.50
N ALA A 75 -14.92 -21.65 15.87
CA ALA A 75 -14.45 -22.55 16.93
C ALA A 75 -13.05 -23.15 16.68
N GLY A 76 -12.66 -23.35 15.41
CA GLY A 76 -11.32 -23.80 15.03
C GLY A 76 -10.24 -22.75 15.29
N TYR A 77 -10.57 -21.46 15.11
CA TYR A 77 -9.65 -20.36 15.37
C TYR A 77 -9.38 -20.20 16.86
N LEU A 78 -10.43 -20.25 17.69
CA LEU A 78 -10.29 -20.15 19.16
C LEU A 78 -9.40 -21.27 19.72
N LYS A 79 -9.60 -22.52 19.28
CA LYS A 79 -8.75 -23.66 19.67
C LYS A 79 -7.29 -23.45 19.26
N LEU A 80 -7.05 -22.87 18.07
CA LEU A 80 -5.70 -22.58 17.60
C LEU A 80 -5.04 -21.50 18.47
N VAL A 81 -5.78 -20.46 18.85
CA VAL A 81 -5.30 -19.42 19.78
C VAL A 81 -4.92 -20.04 21.13
N GLU A 82 -5.75 -20.92 21.70
CA GLU A 82 -5.45 -21.63 22.96
C GLU A 82 -4.18 -22.49 22.84
N GLN A 83 -3.99 -23.20 21.72
CA GLN A 83 -2.79 -24.00 21.46
C GLN A 83 -1.51 -23.15 21.33
N ILE A 84 -1.63 -21.95 20.78
CA ILE A 84 -0.50 -21.02 20.67
C ILE A 84 -0.17 -20.41 22.04
N GLN A 85 -1.19 -20.00 22.80
CA GLN A 85 -1.02 -19.44 24.15
C GLN A 85 -0.46 -20.47 25.14
N SER A 86 -0.84 -21.74 25.01
CA SER A 86 -0.27 -22.85 25.79
C SER A 86 1.13 -23.26 25.32
N GLY A 87 1.64 -22.69 24.22
CA GLY A 87 2.98 -22.93 23.71
C GLY A 87 3.16 -24.25 22.96
N LEU A 88 2.07 -24.98 22.66
CA LEU A 88 2.07 -26.18 21.83
C LEU A 88 2.46 -25.85 20.38
N ILE A 89 1.97 -24.72 19.87
CA ILE A 89 2.26 -24.26 18.51
C ILE A 89 3.05 -22.95 18.58
N ARG A 90 4.26 -22.97 18.00
CA ARG A 90 5.16 -21.80 17.93
C ARG A 90 5.29 -21.21 16.52
N LYS A 91 4.59 -21.77 15.53
CA LYS A 91 4.60 -21.28 14.13
C LYS A 91 3.93 -19.90 14.00
N TYR A 92 2.98 -19.62 14.89
CA TYR A 92 2.15 -18.42 14.87
C TYR A 92 2.33 -17.62 16.16
N TRP A 93 2.01 -16.33 16.10
CA TRP A 93 1.89 -15.46 17.26
C TRP A 93 0.62 -14.62 17.16
N LEU A 94 0.07 -14.24 18.31
CA LEU A 94 -1.12 -13.41 18.40
C LEU A 94 -0.69 -11.94 18.50
N ASP A 95 -1.24 -11.09 17.64
CA ASP A 95 -1.08 -9.64 17.71
C ASP A 95 -2.41 -8.97 17.38
N SER A 96 -2.85 -8.05 18.24
CA SER A 96 -4.10 -7.29 18.07
C SER A 96 -5.32 -8.18 17.77
N GLY A 97 -5.37 -9.38 18.35
CA GLY A 97 -6.45 -10.37 18.15
C GLY A 97 -6.39 -11.18 16.85
N LEU A 98 -5.39 -10.93 16.01
CA LEU A 98 -5.13 -11.66 14.76
C LEU A 98 -3.92 -12.60 14.93
N LEU A 99 -3.98 -13.75 14.27
CA LEU A 99 -2.87 -14.69 14.23
C LEU A 99 -1.95 -14.37 13.05
N TYR A 100 -0.67 -14.19 13.34
CA TYR A 100 0.36 -13.92 12.36
C TYR A 100 1.31 -15.09 12.20
N CYS A 101 1.83 -15.26 10.99
CA CYS A 101 2.87 -16.22 10.66
C CYS A 101 4.08 -15.50 10.02
N LYS A 102 5.17 -16.26 9.84
CA LYS A 102 6.44 -15.74 9.30
C LYS A 102 6.21 -14.85 8.07
N GLY A 103 6.83 -13.67 8.07
CA GLY A 103 6.69 -12.70 6.99
C GLY A 103 5.48 -11.76 7.12
N ARG A 104 4.95 -11.56 8.34
CA ARG A 104 3.82 -10.66 8.65
C ARG A 104 2.54 -11.01 7.88
N ARG A 105 2.35 -12.28 7.55
CA ARG A 105 1.12 -12.74 6.91
C ARG A 105 0.10 -13.08 7.98
N VAL A 106 -1.13 -12.62 7.79
CA VAL A 106 -2.27 -12.88 8.68
C VAL A 106 -2.91 -14.21 8.32
N PHE A 107 -3.28 -14.98 9.33
CA PHE A 107 -4.09 -16.17 9.16
C PHE A 107 -5.55 -15.76 8.91
N VAL A 108 -6.11 -16.20 7.78
CA VAL A 108 -7.51 -15.95 7.42
C VAL A 108 -8.32 -17.23 7.66
N PRO A 109 -9.37 -17.20 8.50
CA PRO A 109 -10.26 -18.34 8.68
C PRO A 109 -11.22 -18.45 7.49
N THR A 110 -10.81 -19.12 6.42
CA THR A 110 -11.71 -19.59 5.38
C THR A 110 -12.43 -20.86 5.84
N GLY A 111 -13.72 -21.00 5.52
CA GLY A 111 -14.54 -22.19 5.84
C GLY A 111 -13.96 -23.52 5.33
N THR A 112 -12.94 -23.47 4.47
CA THR A 112 -12.01 -24.55 4.19
C THR A 112 -10.58 -24.01 4.36
N LEU A 113 -9.80 -24.68 5.21
CA LEU A 113 -8.45 -24.26 5.63
C LEU A 113 -7.49 -24.13 4.44
N HIS A 114 -7.37 -22.94 3.87
CA HIS A 114 -6.23 -22.55 3.05
C HIS A 114 -5.48 -21.42 3.75
N ALA A 115 -4.76 -21.77 4.80
CA ALA A 115 -3.72 -20.89 5.31
C ALA A 115 -2.59 -20.86 4.27
N VAL A 116 -2.36 -19.72 3.62
CA VAL A 116 -1.12 -19.49 2.86
C VAL A 116 -0.04 -18.99 3.84
N CYS A 117 0.28 -19.88 4.79
CA CYS A 117 1.40 -19.85 5.73
C CYS A 117 2.05 -21.25 5.73
#